data_AF-A0A3R1AVN7-F1
#
_entry.id   AF-A0A3R1AVN7-F1
#
_cell.length_a   1.000
_cell.length_b   1.000
_cell.length_c   1.000
_cell.angle_alpha   90.00
_cell.angle_beta   90.00
_cell.angle_gamma   90.00
#
_symmetry.space_group_name_H-M   'P 1'
#
loop_
_entity.id
_entity.type
_entity.pdbx_description
1 polymer ?
#
loop_
_entity_poly.entity_id
_entity_poly.type
_entity_poly.pdbx_seq_one_letter_code
_entity_poly.pdbx_strand_id
1 'polypeptide(L)'
;TTLLSGNYSESKIDMVEILNQKLKGWAAFYQFVGFKAKVVSYIDRVVFWKLAHWLARKYRTGIKTLMRHWYKTPAPGKSKTCVLFGRTSHGNLAGELLYRMVGQGKKSFRWRVPEGNPYLREEVRNTYISRYPEVAMALASV
;
A
#
# COMPACT_ATOMS: atom_id res chain seq x y z
N THR A 1 -11.42 8.40 -1.32
CA THR A 1 -12.21 7.65 -2.34
C THR A 1 -12.64 8.51 -3.52
N THR A 2 -12.46 9.83 -3.48
CA THR A 2 -12.83 10.82 -4.52
C THR A 2 -12.02 10.71 -5.83
N LEU A 3 -10.78 10.20 -5.77
CA LEU A 3 -9.91 10.05 -6.94
C LEU A 3 -10.52 9.19 -8.06
N LEU A 4 -11.19 8.09 -7.71
CA LEU A 4 -11.75 7.13 -8.68
C LEU A 4 -13.22 7.40 -9.02
N SER A 5 -13.82 8.51 -8.56
CA SER A 5 -15.24 8.82 -8.81
C SER A 5 -15.48 9.86 -9.90
N GLY A 6 -14.49 10.70 -10.26
CA GLY A 6 -14.72 11.83 -11.16
C GLY A 6 -13.62 12.14 -12.20
N ASN A 7 -12.37 11.75 -11.95
CA ASN A 7 -11.24 12.20 -12.78
C ASN A 7 -11.01 11.29 -13.99
N TYR A 8 -11.90 11.32 -14.99
CA TYR A 8 -11.77 10.47 -16.17
C TYR A 8 -10.74 10.97 -17.20
N SER A 9 -10.33 12.24 -17.10
CA SER A 9 -9.31 12.85 -17.97
C SER A 9 -7.89 12.35 -17.68
N GLU A 10 -7.62 11.95 -16.43
CA GLU A 10 -6.30 11.50 -15.97
C GLU A 10 -5.85 10.20 -16.65
N SER A 11 -4.55 10.04 -16.93
CA SER A 11 -4.07 8.79 -17.52
C SER A 11 -4.36 7.59 -16.61
N LYS A 12 -4.70 6.45 -17.23
CA LYS A 12 -4.89 5.20 -16.48
C LYS A 12 -3.61 4.71 -15.80
N ILE A 13 -2.45 5.05 -16.36
CA ILE A 13 -1.15 4.64 -15.81
C ILE A 13 -0.87 5.44 -14.55
N ASP A 14 -0.92 6.77 -14.64
CA ASP A 14 -0.70 7.68 -13.52
C ASP A 14 -1.68 7.40 -12.37
N MET A 15 -2.93 7.08 -12.68
CA MET A 15 -3.92 6.66 -11.68
C MET A 15 -3.51 5.36 -10.98
N VAL A 16 -2.99 4.37 -11.70
CA VAL A 16 -2.50 3.13 -11.09
C VAL A 16 -1.22 3.38 -10.29
N GLU A 17 -0.35 4.26 -10.75
CA GLU A 17 0.86 4.64 -10.01
C GLU A 17 0.52 5.27 -8.66
N ILE A 18 -0.40 6.24 -8.62
CA ILE A 18 -0.89 6.86 -7.39
C ILE A 18 -1.49 5.82 -6.43
N LEU A 19 -2.27 4.86 -6.97
CA LEU A 19 -2.81 3.77 -6.17
C LEU A 19 -1.71 2.87 -5.63
N ASN A 20 -0.74 2.51 -6.46
CA ASN A 20 0.40 1.67 -6.10
C ASN A 20 1.24 2.31 -4.99
N GLN A 21 1.51 3.62 -5.05
CA GLN A 21 2.23 4.34 -4.01
C GLN A 21 1.50 4.25 -2.66
N LYS A 22 0.19 4.46 -2.65
CA LYS A 22 -0.63 4.35 -1.42
C LYS A 22 -0.64 2.92 -0.87
N LEU A 23 -0.83 1.92 -1.73
CA LEU A 23 -0.84 0.52 -1.31
C LEU A 23 0.53 0.06 -0.80
N LYS A 24 1.63 0.51 -1.42
CA LYS A 24 3.00 0.27 -0.93
C LYS A 24 3.20 0.89 0.45
N GLY A 25 2.76 2.14 0.65
CA GLY A 25 2.79 2.81 1.94
C GLY A 25 2.00 2.05 3.02
N TRP A 26 0.77 1.61 2.70
CA TRP A 26 -0.04 0.79 3.61
C TRP A 26 0.59 -0.57 3.89
N ALA A 27 1.22 -1.19 2.89
CA ALA A 27 1.89 -2.48 3.05
C ALA A 27 3.05 -2.38 4.03
N ALA A 28 3.84 -1.31 3.94
CA ALA A 28 4.95 -1.00 4.84
C ALA A 28 4.47 -0.66 6.25
N PHE A 29 3.43 0.16 6.39
CA PHE A 29 2.89 0.53 7.70
C PHE A 29 2.33 -0.69 8.44
N TYR A 30 1.53 -1.51 7.77
CA TYR A 30 0.92 -2.71 8.36
C TYR A 30 1.78 -3.97 8.18
N GLN A 31 3.11 -3.87 8.07
CA GLN A 31 3.98 -5.04 7.85
C GLN A 31 4.10 -5.98 9.07
N PHE A 32 3.83 -5.46 10.27
CA PHE A 32 3.99 -6.16 11.55
C PHE A 32 2.69 -6.67 12.19
N VAL A 33 1.54 -6.35 11.60
CA VAL A 33 0.22 -6.63 12.20
C VAL A 33 -0.16 -8.12 12.08
N GLY A 34 -0.77 -8.66 13.14
CA GLY A 34 -1.35 -10.00 13.17
C GLY A 34 -2.62 -10.12 12.30
N PHE A 35 -2.98 -11.32 11.83
CA PHE A 35 -4.21 -11.57 11.05
C PHE A 35 -4.42 -10.68 9.80
N LYS A 36 -3.33 -10.13 9.23
CA LYS A 36 -3.35 -9.22 8.07
C LYS A 36 -4.01 -9.81 6.82
N ALA A 37 -3.93 -11.12 6.60
CA ALA A 37 -4.30 -11.76 5.33
C ALA A 37 -5.76 -11.48 4.92
N LYS A 38 -6.71 -11.56 5.86
CA LYS A 38 -8.15 -11.35 5.59
C LYS A 38 -8.44 -9.90 5.19
N VAL A 39 -7.94 -8.95 5.99
CA VAL A 39 -8.14 -7.51 5.77
C VAL A 39 -7.48 -7.08 4.46
N VAL A 40 -6.25 -7.54 4.22
CA VAL A 40 -5.51 -7.18 3.02
C VAL A 40 -6.11 -7.78 1.75
N SER A 41 -6.62 -9.02 1.81
CA SER A 41 -7.36 -9.61 0.70
C SER A 41 -8.65 -8.84 0.40
N TYR A 42 -9.35 -8.37 1.43
CA TYR A 42 -10.53 -7.52 1.27
C TYR A 42 -10.17 -6.18 0.61
N ILE A 43 -9.12 -5.49 1.09
CA ILE A 43 -8.65 -4.23 0.50
C ILE A 43 -8.27 -4.41 -0.96
N ASP A 44 -7.47 -5.43 -1.29
CA ASP A 44 -7.06 -5.71 -2.66
C ASP A 44 -8.28 -5.91 -3.57
N ARG A 45 -9.30 -6.66 -3.10
CA ARG A 45 -10.55 -6.88 -3.86
C ARG A 45 -11.30 -5.57 -4.08
N VAL A 46 -11.45 -4.73 -3.06
CA VAL A 46 -12.16 -3.45 -3.16
C VAL A 46 -11.44 -2.50 -4.13
N VAL A 47 -10.11 -2.39 -4.02
CA VAL A 47 -9.31 -1.52 -4.89
C VAL A 47 -9.37 -2.00 -6.34
N PHE A 48 -9.23 -3.31 -6.55
CA PHE A 48 -9.35 -3.92 -7.87
C PHE A 48 -10.68 -3.59 -8.55
N TRP A 49 -11.80 -3.82 -7.86
CA TRP A 49 -13.13 -3.56 -8.44
C TRP A 49 -13.39 -2.07 -8.65
N LYS A 50 -12.98 -1.20 -7.71
CA LYS A 50 -13.11 0.26 -7.89
C LYS A 50 -12.36 0.75 -9.11
N LEU A 51 -11.13 0.27 -9.32
CA LEU A 51 -10.35 0.58 -10.50
C LEU A 51 -11.06 0.07 -11.77
N ALA A 52 -11.48 -1.19 -11.79
CA ALA A 52 -12.18 -1.80 -12.93
C ALA A 52 -13.45 -1.03 -13.33
N HIS A 53 -14.28 -0.62 -12.36
CA HIS A 53 -15.46 0.19 -12.61
C HIS A 53 -15.11 1.58 -13.15
N TRP A 54 -14.09 2.23 -12.60
CA TRP A 54 -13.63 3.54 -13.08
C TRP A 54 -13.21 3.47 -14.54
N LEU A 55 -12.53 2.40 -14.96
CA LEU A 55 -12.08 2.22 -16.35
C LEU A 55 -13.20 1.86 -17.30
N ALA A 56 -14.11 1.00 -16.86
CA ALA A 56 -15.30 0.67 -17.62
C ALA A 56 -16.07 1.95 -17.95
N ARG A 57 -16.16 2.87 -16.99
CA ARG A 57 -16.77 4.19 -17.20
C ARG A 57 -15.90 5.10 -18.08
N LYS A 58 -14.59 5.18 -17.84
CA LYS A 58 -13.66 6.02 -18.61
C LYS A 58 -13.67 5.69 -20.10
N TYR A 59 -13.55 4.41 -20.44
CA TYR A 59 -13.47 3.96 -21.83
C TYR A 59 -14.84 3.57 -22.42
N ARG A 60 -15.91 3.68 -21.64
CA ARG A 60 -17.28 3.25 -22.02
C ARG A 60 -17.32 1.81 -22.52
N THR A 61 -16.55 0.93 -21.90
CA THR A 61 -16.43 -0.50 -22.25
C THR A 61 -16.95 -1.39 -21.13
N GLY A 62 -17.44 -2.58 -21.48
CA GLY A 62 -17.81 -3.58 -20.49
C GLY A 62 -16.62 -4.07 -19.66
N ILE A 63 -16.85 -4.43 -18.39
CA ILE A 63 -15.81 -5.00 -17.52
C ILE A 63 -15.23 -6.28 -18.14
N LYS A 64 -16.06 -7.12 -18.78
CA LYS A 64 -15.60 -8.37 -19.41
C LYS A 64 -14.55 -8.13 -20.50
N THR A 65 -14.71 -7.09 -21.31
CA THR A 65 -13.73 -6.78 -22.37
C THR A 65 -12.44 -6.24 -21.77
N LEU A 66 -12.53 -5.35 -20.77
CA LEU A 66 -11.35 -4.87 -20.03
C LEU A 66 -10.56 -6.01 -19.41
N MET A 67 -11.24 -6.95 -18.75
CA MET A 67 -10.60 -8.09 -18.08
C MET A 67 -9.78 -8.96 -19.06
N ARG A 68 -10.25 -9.17 -20.30
CA ARG A 68 -9.48 -9.93 -21.29
C ARG A 68 -8.15 -9.27 -21.66
N HIS A 69 -8.15 -7.94 -21.73
CA HIS A 69 -6.95 -7.19 -22.10
C HIS A 69 -5.98 -6.99 -20.93
N TRP A 70 -6.51 -6.83 -19.72
CA TRP A 70 -5.76 -6.40 -18.55
C TRP A 70 -5.28 -7.54 -17.65
N TYR A 71 -6.04 -8.63 -17.66
CA TYR A 71 -5.75 -9.77 -16.82
C TYR A 71 -4.90 -10.77 -17.59
N LYS A 72 -3.62 -10.88 -17.20
CA LYS A 72 -2.72 -11.86 -17.80
C LYS A 72 -2.70 -13.12 -16.94
N THR A 73 -2.70 -14.26 -17.60
CA THR A 73 -2.47 -15.55 -16.94
C THR A 73 -1.09 -15.49 -16.29
N PRO A 74 -1.00 -15.76 -14.97
CA PRO A 74 0.29 -15.78 -14.32
C PRO A 74 1.10 -16.99 -14.79
N ALA A 75 2.42 -16.87 -14.74
CA ALA A 75 3.30 -18.02 -14.86
C ALA A 75 2.97 -19.05 -13.74
N PRO A 76 3.22 -20.35 -13.96
CA PRO A 76 3.03 -21.36 -12.92
C PRO A 76 3.78 -20.96 -11.64
N GLY A 77 3.09 -21.05 -10.50
CA GLY A 77 3.62 -20.61 -9.20
C GLY A 77 3.55 -19.10 -8.92
N LYS A 78 3.07 -18.26 -9.86
CA LYS A 78 2.89 -16.82 -9.64
C LYS A 78 1.43 -16.46 -9.42
N SER A 79 1.20 -15.38 -8.68
CA SER A 79 -0.15 -14.85 -8.47
C SER A 79 -0.64 -14.10 -9.71
N LYS A 80 -1.93 -14.26 -10.02
CA LYS A 80 -2.57 -13.57 -11.15
C LYS A 80 -2.33 -12.06 -11.06
N THR A 81 -1.77 -11.47 -12.12
CA THR A 81 -1.32 -10.08 -12.13
C THR A 81 -2.15 -9.23 -13.09
N CYS A 82 -2.63 -8.09 -12.61
CA CYS A 82 -3.35 -7.11 -13.43
C CYS A 82 -2.33 -6.14 -14.02
N VAL A 83 -2.12 -6.19 -15.33
CA VAL A 83 -1.12 -5.40 -16.04
C VAL A 83 -1.83 -4.40 -16.93
N LEU A 84 -1.51 -3.13 -16.77
CA LEU A 84 -2.01 -2.06 -17.61
C LEU A 84 -0.89 -1.54 -18.49
N PHE A 85 -1.18 -1.38 -19.78
CA PHE A 85 -0.29 -0.69 -20.71
C PHE A 85 -0.95 0.56 -21.25
N GLY A 86 -0.21 1.68 -21.32
CA GLY A 86 -0.73 2.93 -21.84
C GLY A 86 0.32 4.03 -21.87
N ARG A 87 -0.09 5.23 -22.29
CA ARG A 87 0.73 6.44 -22.18
C ARG A 87 0.46 7.12 -20.84
N THR A 88 1.51 7.59 -20.19
CA THR A 88 1.42 8.53 -19.05
C THR A 88 0.94 9.90 -19.54
N SER A 89 0.53 10.78 -18.62
CA SER A 89 0.22 12.19 -18.95
C SER A 89 1.38 12.91 -19.65
N HIS A 90 2.61 12.53 -19.34
CA HIS A 90 3.84 13.03 -19.99
C HIS A 90 4.12 12.43 -21.37
N GLY A 91 3.26 11.55 -21.88
CA GLY A 91 3.38 10.96 -23.23
C GLY A 91 4.22 9.67 -23.31
N ASN A 92 4.89 9.26 -22.24
CA ASN A 92 5.72 8.06 -22.21
C ASN A 92 4.87 6.79 -22.18
N LEU A 93 5.24 5.78 -22.98
CA LEU A 93 4.64 4.45 -22.92
C LEU A 93 5.13 3.72 -21.66
N ALA A 94 4.18 3.29 -20.84
CA ALA A 94 4.45 2.62 -19.58
C ALA A 94 3.51 1.42 -19.38
N GLY A 95 4.07 0.38 -18.78
CA GLY A 95 3.37 -0.82 -18.34
C GLY A 95 3.39 -0.90 -16.82
N GLU A 96 2.25 -0.69 -16.19
CA GLU A 96 2.15 -0.65 -14.73
C GLU A 96 1.35 -1.86 -14.23
N LEU A 97 1.88 -2.54 -13.21
CA LEU A 97 1.18 -3.63 -12.54
C LEU A 97 0.42 -3.10 -11.34
N LEU A 98 -0.86 -3.44 -11.19
CA LEU A 98 -1.59 -3.11 -9.97
C LEU A 98 -0.94 -3.85 -8.80
N TYR A 99 -0.42 -3.08 -7.85
CA TYR A 99 0.23 -3.61 -6.67
C TYR A 99 -0.80 -4.38 -5.83
N ARG A 100 -0.38 -5.55 -5.36
CA ARG A 100 -1.20 -6.41 -4.51
C ARG A 100 -0.54 -6.53 -3.16
N MET A 101 -1.28 -6.18 -2.12
CA MET A 101 -0.78 -6.27 -0.76
C MET A 101 -0.76 -7.73 -0.27
N VAL A 102 -1.67 -8.58 -0.77
CA VAL A 102 -1.61 -10.03 -0.55
C VAL A 102 -0.35 -10.61 -1.19
N GLY A 103 0.42 -11.38 -0.42
CA GLY A 103 1.69 -11.99 -0.83
C GLY A 103 2.92 -11.25 -0.30
N GLN A 104 2.75 -10.04 0.23
CA GLN A 104 3.80 -9.39 1.01
C GLN A 104 3.99 -10.18 2.32
N GLY A 105 5.18 -10.77 2.49
CA GLY A 105 5.52 -11.56 3.67
C GLY A 105 5.24 -10.79 4.96
N LYS A 106 4.66 -11.46 5.94
CA LYS A 106 4.51 -10.89 7.28
C LYS A 106 5.89 -10.79 7.92
N LYS A 107 6.25 -9.61 8.42
CA LYS A 107 7.42 -9.50 9.30
C LYS A 107 7.00 -9.84 10.72
N SER A 108 7.78 -10.67 11.40
CA SER A 108 7.64 -10.83 12.84
C SER A 108 8.08 -9.53 13.50
N PHE A 109 7.19 -8.89 14.24
CA PHE A 109 7.63 -7.88 15.18
C PHE A 109 8.41 -8.59 16.28
N ARG A 110 9.72 -8.38 16.30
CA ARG A 110 10.54 -8.77 17.43
C ARG A 110 10.59 -7.56 18.34
N TRP A 111 9.99 -7.68 19.52
CA TRP A 111 10.36 -6.76 20.60
C TRP A 111 11.88 -6.78 20.67
N ARG A 112 12.52 -5.62 20.89
CA ARG A 112 13.91 -5.62 21.35
C ARG A 112 13.88 -6.21 22.75
N VAL A 113 13.81 -7.54 22.83
CA VAL A 113 14.01 -8.23 24.08
C VAL A 113 15.48 -7.97 24.39
N PRO A 114 15.78 -7.29 25.50
CA PRO A 114 17.14 -7.21 26.00
C PRO A 114 17.80 -8.59 25.96
N GLU A 115 19.06 -8.69 25.53
CA GLU A 115 19.82 -9.95 25.56
C GLU A 115 19.85 -10.59 26.96
N GLY A 116 19.73 -9.75 28.00
CA GLY A 116 19.57 -10.17 29.39
C GLY A 116 18.63 -9.23 30.15
N ASN A 117 18.37 -9.53 31.43
CA ASN A 117 17.43 -8.77 32.24
C ASN A 117 17.70 -7.24 32.17
N PRO A 118 16.74 -6.41 31.73
CA PRO A 118 16.90 -4.96 31.62
C PRO A 118 17.24 -4.25 32.93
N TYR A 119 17.04 -4.90 34.08
CA TYR A 119 17.39 -4.38 35.40
C TYR A 119 18.80 -4.75 35.88
N LEU A 120 19.54 -5.58 35.13
CA LEU A 120 20.88 -6.07 35.49
C LEU A 120 21.96 -5.61 34.51
N ARG A 121 21.76 -4.48 33.80
CA ARG A 121 22.73 -3.99 32.82
C ARG A 121 23.82 -3.14 33.48
N GLU A 122 25.09 -3.45 33.18
CA GLU A 122 26.26 -2.65 33.59
C GLU A 122 26.56 -1.48 32.63
N GLU A 123 25.98 -1.50 31.42
CA GLU A 123 26.11 -0.41 30.45
C GLU A 123 25.33 0.85 30.87
N VAL A 124 25.90 2.03 30.61
CA VAL A 124 25.24 3.32 30.85
C VAL A 124 23.99 3.43 29.96
N ARG A 125 22.81 3.57 30.60
CA ARG A 125 21.50 3.63 29.94
C ARG A 125 21.44 4.74 28.87
N ASN A 126 21.36 4.36 27.60
CA ASN A 126 20.97 5.24 26.49
C ASN A 126 19.43 5.32 26.35
N THR A 127 18.73 5.50 27.47
CA THR A 127 17.27 5.64 27.47
C THR A 127 16.94 7.07 27.08
N TYR A 128 16.37 7.27 25.88
CA TYR A 128 15.71 8.53 25.55
C TYR A 128 14.48 8.67 26.45
N ILE A 129 14.63 9.38 27.57
CA ILE A 129 13.52 9.73 28.45
C ILE A 129 12.65 10.72 27.68
N SER A 130 11.34 10.49 27.60
CA SER A 130 10.44 11.52 27.10
C SER A 130 10.54 12.71 28.06
N ARG A 131 11.13 13.81 27.58
CA ARG A 131 11.14 15.11 28.27
C ARG A 131 9.75 15.76 28.30
N TYR A 132 8.70 14.95 28.35
CA TYR A 132 7.32 15.40 28.37
C TYR A 132 7.04 16.42 29.48
N PRO A 133 7.59 16.30 30.71
CA PRO A 133 7.42 17.33 31.73
C PRO A 133 8.06 18.65 31.33
N GLU A 134 9.26 18.62 30.73
CA GLU A 134 9.97 19.83 30.28
C GLU A 134 9.23 20.51 29.12
N VAL A 135 8.71 19.72 28.17
CA VAL A 135 7.92 20.21 27.03
C VAL A 135 6.58 20.78 27.51
N ALA A 136 5.89 20.10 28.44
CA ALA A 136 4.63 20.57 29.00
C ALA A 136 4.81 21.87 29.80
N MET A 137 5.89 21.99 30.59
CA MET A 137 6.25 23.22 31.30
C MET A 137 6.56 24.37 30.33
N ALA A 138 7.32 24.10 29.26
CA ALA A 138 7.62 25.11 28.25
C ALA A 138 6.35 25.59 27.52
N LEU A 139 5.44 24.67 27.17
CA LEU A 139 4.19 25.01 26.50
C LEU A 139 3.22 25.77 27.42
N ALA A 140 3.25 25.51 28.73
CA ALA A 140 2.42 26.19 29.71
C ALA A 140 2.89 27.63 30.03
N SER A 141 4.10 27.99 29.60
CA SER A 141 4.67 29.34 29.78
C SER A 141 4.46 30.28 28.59
N VAL A 142 3.73 29.83 27.55
CA VAL A 142 3.27 30.62 26.40
C VAL A 142 1.83 31.03 26.61
#